data_AF-A0A7C3W6B9-F1
#
_entry.id   AF-A0A7C3W6B9-F1
#
_cell.length_a   1.000
_cell.length_b   1.000
_cell.length_c   1.000
_cell.angle_alpha   90.00
_cell.angle_beta   90.00
_cell.angle_gamma   90.00
#
_symmetry.space_group_name_H-M   'P 1'
#
loop_
_entity.id
_entity.type
_entity.pdbx_description
1 polymer ?
#
loop_
_entity_poly.entity_id
_entity_poly.type
_entity_poly.pdbx_seq_one_letter_code
_entity_poly.pdbx_strand_id
1 'polypeptide(L)'
;MAQRKTQTPKYWQDLTIQSDDIEYLFKVLLDSTQPHTIEQLALALIQHRLEQEELAMQMELEGGMVYQPRGHYEIGDRLVFPRYNYAGGTVVGQRTGYHPRYGNFSVVQVDFGAPYSVREFAADFSYAHPLNIGDGSSAADVEEKVSAAELYAHHRGWILPKLVEALQVHPDFAHFQDTWLLKGLLVPINAGHLNIAEAAIDYNARPLPASALLKDLDLSSTASPAVQEFSLNYTLTTDERFVNVGPRGQVLWYLRRMMPQALEQVPRHLQLPDLSFDLNQLDSDLRHLLVEIDDEATDYSVLPVPPTVSDEATLVLSWPHRRAGTLPITARTAPFFPQPDDEYVRITFVDRQSGERIPGWVVGKHNYVWGLADWYARHQLVTGAYITLHRTDSPLTLEISYRPVRPKREWVRSVVVQGGRLTFQNMRLQITCQYDELMIVGEDNPAAVDALWEDARSSKPLLPLLRQVALELIKINPQGTVHAKTLYSAVNVVRRCPPGPIFQELVRNECFVPMGHGYWTYDASRA
;
A
#
# COMPACT_ATOMS: atom_id res chain seq x y z
N MET A 1 -32.10 28.49 -8.33
CA MET A 1 -31.72 27.08 -8.52
C MET A 1 -31.40 26.60 -7.13
N ALA A 2 -32.27 25.82 -6.48
CA ALA A 2 -31.86 25.18 -5.23
C ALA A 2 -30.76 24.20 -5.61
N GLN A 3 -29.52 24.64 -5.47
CA GLN A 3 -28.38 23.82 -5.80
C GLN A 3 -28.38 22.68 -4.80
N ARG A 4 -28.56 21.45 -5.28
CA ARG A 4 -28.38 20.25 -4.47
C ARG A 4 -26.99 20.31 -3.86
N LYS A 5 -26.93 20.46 -2.54
CA LYS A 5 -25.66 20.62 -1.82
C LYS A 5 -24.83 19.37 -1.99
N THR A 6 -25.48 18.20 -1.99
CA THR A 6 -24.85 16.88 -2.22
C THR A 6 -24.21 16.74 -3.61
N GLN A 7 -24.59 17.57 -4.59
CA GLN A 7 -23.97 17.57 -5.92
C GLN A 7 -22.78 18.52 -6.03
N THR A 8 -22.41 19.22 -4.94
CA THR A 8 -21.24 20.11 -4.93
C THR A 8 -20.03 19.42 -4.29
N PRO A 9 -18.83 19.48 -4.89
CA PRO A 9 -17.62 18.89 -4.30
C PRO A 9 -17.31 19.42 -2.88
N LYS A 10 -17.64 20.69 -2.63
CA LYS A 10 -17.43 21.36 -1.34
C LYS A 10 -18.20 20.68 -0.19
N TYR A 11 -19.39 20.17 -0.46
CA TYR A 11 -20.19 19.46 0.54
C TYR A 11 -19.47 18.20 1.06
N TRP A 12 -18.92 17.39 0.16
CA TRP A 12 -18.20 16.16 0.54
C TRP A 12 -16.85 16.45 1.19
N GLN A 13 -16.18 17.52 0.76
CA GLN A 13 -14.94 17.98 1.39
C GLN A 13 -15.17 18.44 2.84
N ASP A 14 -16.28 19.13 3.11
CA ASP A 14 -16.65 19.63 4.44
C ASP A 14 -17.57 18.65 5.22
N LEU A 15 -17.78 17.43 4.70
CA LEU A 15 -18.64 16.42 5.31
C LEU A 15 -18.29 16.20 6.79
N THR A 16 -19.31 16.21 7.64
CA THR A 16 -19.23 15.79 9.04
C THR A 16 -20.23 14.67 9.25
N ILE A 17 -19.76 13.51 9.72
CA ILE A 17 -20.65 12.38 10.04
C ILE A 17 -21.49 12.77 11.25
N GLN A 18 -22.81 12.75 11.09
CA GLN A 18 -23.78 13.10 12.13
C GLN A 18 -24.27 11.84 12.85
N SER A 19 -24.83 11.99 14.04
CA SER A 19 -25.39 10.85 14.80
C SER A 19 -26.46 10.10 14.00
N ASP A 20 -27.28 10.83 13.24
CA ASP A 20 -28.32 10.28 12.37
C ASP A 20 -27.75 9.35 11.27
N ASP A 21 -26.56 9.68 10.75
CA ASP A 21 -25.85 8.82 9.80
C ASP A 21 -25.41 7.51 10.45
N ILE A 22 -24.91 7.58 11.69
CA ILE A 22 -24.46 6.40 12.44
C ILE A 22 -25.63 5.50 12.78
N GLU A 23 -26.77 6.06 13.20
CA GLU A 23 -28.01 5.32 13.45
C GLU A 23 -28.52 4.63 12.19
N TYR A 24 -28.48 5.33 11.04
CA TYR A 24 -28.82 4.73 9.75
C TYR A 24 -27.91 3.56 9.41
N LEU A 25 -26.59 3.73 9.50
CA LEU A 25 -25.63 2.67 9.18
C LEU A 25 -25.71 1.49 10.17
N PHE A 26 -26.00 1.77 11.44
CA PHE A 26 -26.29 0.75 12.44
C PHE A 26 -27.49 -0.09 12.00
N LYS A 27 -28.58 0.57 11.58
CA LYS A 27 -29.77 -0.11 11.08
C LYS A 27 -29.47 -0.94 9.83
N VAL A 28 -28.70 -0.42 8.89
CA VAL A 28 -28.29 -1.15 7.68
C VAL A 28 -27.57 -2.47 8.04
N LEU A 29 -26.61 -2.42 8.97
CA LEU A 29 -25.90 -3.63 9.42
C LEU A 29 -26.81 -4.58 10.23
N LEU A 30 -27.73 -4.03 11.02
CA LEU A 30 -28.68 -4.82 11.79
C LEU A 30 -29.64 -5.59 10.88
N ASP A 31 -30.19 -4.91 9.87
CA ASP A 31 -31.15 -5.47 8.92
C ASP A 31 -30.48 -6.47 7.98
N SER A 32 -29.23 -6.23 7.55
CA SER A 32 -28.51 -7.13 6.67
C SER A 32 -28.09 -8.43 7.35
N THR A 33 -27.84 -8.39 8.67
CA THR A 33 -27.25 -9.49 9.46
C THR A 33 -25.94 -10.03 8.86
N GLN A 34 -25.20 -9.20 8.12
CA GLN A 34 -23.97 -9.58 7.42
C GLN A 34 -22.89 -8.49 7.54
N PRO A 35 -21.59 -8.86 7.54
CA PRO A 35 -20.53 -7.88 7.46
C PRO A 35 -20.58 -7.10 6.15
N HIS A 36 -20.29 -5.80 6.20
CA HIS A 36 -20.24 -4.93 5.03
C HIS A 36 -18.85 -4.32 4.88
N THR A 37 -18.40 -4.11 3.64
CA THR A 37 -17.18 -3.35 3.38
C THR A 37 -17.42 -1.87 3.67
N ILE A 38 -16.36 -1.13 3.96
CA ILE A 38 -16.42 0.32 4.13
C ILE A 38 -16.95 1.01 2.87
N GLU A 39 -16.69 0.46 1.69
CA GLU A 39 -17.22 0.98 0.43
C GLU A 39 -18.74 0.85 0.36
N GLN A 40 -19.29 -0.30 0.77
CA GLN A 40 -20.74 -0.50 0.82
C GLN A 40 -21.41 0.44 1.83
N LEU A 41 -20.80 0.64 2.99
CA LEU A 41 -21.30 1.60 3.99
C LEU A 41 -21.21 3.05 3.49
N ALA A 42 -20.15 3.41 2.79
CA ALA A 42 -20.02 4.73 2.18
C ALA A 42 -21.10 4.97 1.10
N LEU A 43 -21.38 3.97 0.27
CA LEU A 43 -22.47 4.05 -0.72
C LEU A 43 -23.84 4.20 -0.03
N ALA A 44 -24.10 3.42 1.03
CA ALA A 44 -25.32 3.53 1.81
C ALA A 44 -25.48 4.92 2.46
N LEU A 45 -24.40 5.47 3.01
CA LEU A 45 -24.37 6.83 3.55
C LEU A 45 -24.69 7.89 2.49
N ILE A 46 -24.04 7.81 1.32
CA ILE A 46 -24.29 8.76 0.23
C ILE A 46 -25.75 8.68 -0.21
N GLN A 47 -26.27 7.47 -0.36
CA GLN A 47 -27.67 7.26 -0.72
C GLN A 47 -28.62 7.85 0.33
N HIS A 48 -28.35 7.62 1.62
CA HIS A 48 -29.13 8.20 2.71
C HIS A 48 -29.15 9.73 2.67
N ARG A 49 -28.00 10.37 2.41
CA ARG A 49 -27.91 11.83 2.28
C ARG A 49 -28.67 12.38 1.08
N LEU A 50 -28.66 11.67 -0.05
CA LEU A 50 -29.46 12.03 -1.22
C LEU A 50 -30.96 11.92 -0.94
N GLU A 51 -31.39 10.84 -0.27
CA GLU A 51 -32.78 10.62 0.12
C GLU A 51 -33.27 11.67 1.11
N GLN A 52 -32.47 12.03 2.12
CA GLN A 52 -32.77 13.11 3.06
C GLN A 52 -32.93 14.47 2.34
N GLU A 53 -32.05 14.78 1.38
CA GLU A 53 -32.15 16.01 0.59
C GLU A 53 -33.39 16.01 -0.31
N GLU A 54 -33.72 14.89 -0.93
CA GLU A 54 -34.93 14.75 -1.76
C GLU A 54 -36.21 14.87 -0.93
N LEU A 55 -36.27 14.25 0.24
CA LEU A 55 -37.39 14.37 1.18
C LEU A 55 -37.54 15.80 1.70
N ALA A 56 -36.44 16.48 2.03
CA ALA A 56 -36.47 17.88 2.45
C ALA A 56 -37.03 18.79 1.34
N MET A 57 -36.59 18.58 0.09
CA MET A 57 -37.13 19.30 -1.06
C MET A 57 -38.61 18.97 -1.31
N GLN A 58 -39.02 17.70 -1.18
CA GLN A 58 -40.42 17.27 -1.36
C GLN A 58 -41.33 17.86 -0.28
N MET A 59 -40.94 17.86 0.99
CA MET A 59 -41.71 18.49 2.07
C MET A 59 -41.84 20.01 1.89
N GLU A 60 -40.81 20.65 1.32
CA GLU A 60 -40.84 22.07 0.97
C GLU A 60 -41.78 22.35 -0.23
N LEU A 61 -41.87 21.40 -1.18
CA LEU A 61 -42.77 21.43 -2.34
C LEU A 61 -44.24 21.13 -1.97
N GLU A 62 -44.51 20.14 -1.11
CA GLU A 62 -45.86 19.74 -0.69
C GLU A 62 -46.58 20.82 0.15
N GLY A 63 -45.81 21.78 0.68
CA GLY A 63 -46.35 22.91 1.43
C GLY A 63 -47.00 24.01 0.57
N GLY A 64 -46.93 23.99 -0.77
CA GLY A 64 -47.52 25.04 -1.61
C GLY A 64 -47.57 24.76 -3.13
N MET A 65 -48.42 25.50 -3.84
CA MET A 65 -48.59 25.39 -5.28
C MET A 65 -47.37 25.96 -6.04
N VAL A 66 -46.82 25.24 -7.02
CA VAL A 66 -45.66 25.74 -7.79
C VAL A 66 -46.05 26.99 -8.59
N TYR A 67 -45.32 28.09 -8.41
CA TYR A 67 -45.55 29.34 -9.14
C TYR A 67 -45.21 29.21 -10.64
N GLN A 68 -46.14 29.62 -11.48
CA GLN A 68 -46.06 29.73 -12.92
C GLN A 68 -46.70 31.06 -13.35
N PRO A 69 -46.05 31.89 -14.18
CA PRO A 69 -46.62 33.17 -14.62
C PRO A 69 -47.99 33.08 -15.32
N ARG A 70 -48.31 31.96 -15.95
CA ARG A 70 -49.65 31.69 -16.53
C ARG A 70 -50.72 31.38 -15.48
N GLY A 71 -50.31 31.03 -14.27
CA GLY A 71 -51.21 30.62 -13.19
C GLY A 71 -52.02 31.79 -12.65
N HIS A 72 -53.20 31.46 -12.15
CA HIS A 72 -54.05 32.36 -11.38
C HIS A 72 -53.85 32.05 -9.90
N TYR A 73 -53.69 33.08 -9.06
CA TYR A 73 -53.39 32.93 -7.64
C TYR A 73 -54.18 33.95 -6.83
N GLU A 74 -54.76 33.50 -5.72
CA GLU A 74 -55.57 34.32 -4.81
C GLU A 74 -54.78 34.72 -3.56
N ILE A 75 -55.22 35.78 -2.90
CA ILE A 75 -54.63 36.23 -1.62
C ILE A 75 -54.85 35.14 -0.57
N GLY A 76 -53.77 34.65 0.02
CA GLY A 76 -53.75 33.53 0.95
C GLY A 76 -53.13 32.24 0.38
N ASP A 77 -52.94 32.15 -0.94
CA ASP A 77 -52.30 30.99 -1.55
C ASP A 77 -50.83 30.88 -1.15
N ARG A 78 -50.39 29.66 -0.84
CA ARG A 78 -48.98 29.37 -0.58
C ARG A 78 -48.33 28.88 -1.86
N LEU A 79 -47.33 29.62 -2.33
CA LEU A 79 -46.64 29.38 -3.59
C LEU A 79 -45.19 28.97 -3.37
N VAL A 80 -44.71 28.04 -4.18
CA VAL A 80 -43.31 27.58 -4.17
C VAL A 80 -42.61 28.06 -5.44
N PHE A 81 -41.42 28.64 -5.31
CA PHE A 81 -40.69 29.25 -6.43
C PHE A 81 -39.41 28.45 -6.78
N PRO A 82 -39.42 27.62 -7.84
CA PRO A 82 -38.27 26.76 -8.20
C PRO A 82 -36.98 27.55 -8.52
N ARG A 83 -37.12 28.71 -9.16
CA ARG A 83 -35.98 29.58 -9.48
C ARG A 83 -35.44 30.32 -8.25
N TYR A 84 -36.21 30.35 -7.16
CA TYR A 84 -35.90 30.98 -5.87
C TYR A 84 -35.54 29.96 -4.78
N ASN A 85 -34.79 28.92 -5.15
CA ASN A 85 -34.35 27.84 -4.26
C ASN A 85 -35.52 27.11 -3.56
N TYR A 86 -36.62 26.89 -4.27
CA TYR A 86 -37.86 26.33 -3.70
C TYR A 86 -38.40 27.11 -2.50
N ALA A 87 -38.04 28.39 -2.34
CA ALA A 87 -38.60 29.23 -1.29
C ALA A 87 -40.13 29.26 -1.40
N GLY A 88 -40.78 28.93 -0.29
CA GLY A 88 -42.22 29.07 -0.12
C GLY A 88 -42.58 30.48 0.32
N GLY A 89 -43.65 31.03 -0.24
CA GLY A 89 -44.20 32.32 0.17
C GLY A 89 -45.72 32.36 0.06
N THR A 90 -46.35 33.29 0.77
CA THR A 90 -47.81 33.46 0.76
C THR A 90 -48.20 34.69 -0.03
N VAL A 91 -49.21 34.58 -0.89
CA VAL A 91 -49.76 35.73 -1.62
C VAL A 91 -50.45 36.67 -0.63
N VAL A 92 -49.94 37.88 -0.48
CA VAL A 92 -50.44 38.92 0.43
C VAL A 92 -51.16 40.06 -0.29
N GLY A 93 -51.07 40.13 -1.62
CA GLY A 93 -51.75 41.15 -2.40
C GLY A 93 -51.79 40.82 -3.89
N GLN A 94 -52.74 41.43 -4.61
CA GLN A 94 -52.87 41.29 -6.05
C GLN A 94 -53.24 42.65 -6.65
N ARG A 95 -52.58 43.03 -7.75
CA ARG A 95 -52.86 44.26 -8.49
C ARG A 95 -52.80 44.03 -10.00
N THR A 96 -53.50 44.86 -10.77
CA THR A 96 -53.41 44.80 -12.24
C THR A 96 -52.10 45.43 -12.72
N GLY A 97 -51.35 44.69 -13.53
CA GLY A 97 -50.18 45.14 -14.26
C GLY A 97 -50.51 45.45 -15.71
N TYR A 98 -49.82 46.43 -16.29
CA TYR A 98 -49.92 46.77 -17.70
C TYR A 98 -48.53 46.84 -18.32
N HIS A 99 -48.33 46.13 -19.43
CA HIS A 99 -47.13 46.26 -20.24
C HIS A 99 -47.49 46.70 -21.67
N PRO A 100 -46.86 47.75 -22.23
CA PRO A 100 -47.19 48.27 -23.56
C PRO A 100 -47.18 47.25 -24.70
N ARG A 101 -46.41 46.16 -24.53
CA ARG A 101 -46.26 45.08 -25.52
C ARG A 101 -47.13 43.83 -25.26
N TYR A 102 -47.58 43.62 -24.02
CA TYR A 102 -48.24 42.38 -23.59
C TYR A 102 -49.63 42.61 -22.96
N GLY A 103 -50.13 43.84 -22.96
CA GLY A 103 -51.45 44.17 -22.42
C GLY A 103 -51.54 44.03 -20.91
N ASN A 104 -52.73 43.68 -20.42
CA ASN A 104 -53.03 43.54 -19.00
C ASN A 104 -52.65 42.14 -18.51
N PHE A 105 -52.05 42.07 -17.32
CA PHE A 105 -51.77 40.83 -16.59
C PHE A 105 -51.92 41.10 -15.09
N SER A 106 -52.00 40.07 -14.26
CA SER A 106 -52.05 40.23 -12.81
C SER A 106 -50.64 40.29 -12.23
N VAL A 107 -50.45 41.04 -11.15
CA VAL A 107 -49.21 41.05 -10.36
C VAL A 107 -49.57 40.63 -8.94
N VAL A 108 -49.00 39.52 -8.48
CA VAL A 108 -49.16 39.02 -7.13
C VAL A 108 -47.98 39.44 -6.26
N GLN A 109 -48.28 39.93 -5.08
CA GLN A 109 -47.32 40.25 -4.03
C GLN A 109 -47.20 39.03 -3.12
N VAL A 110 -46.01 38.47 -3.04
CA VAL A 110 -45.73 37.26 -2.24
C VAL A 110 -44.78 37.61 -1.12
N ASP A 111 -45.18 37.29 0.10
CA ASP A 111 -44.36 37.39 1.30
C ASP A 111 -43.61 36.08 1.54
N PHE A 112 -42.28 36.16 1.64
CA PHE A 112 -41.39 35.03 1.89
C PHE A 112 -40.94 34.96 3.36
N GLY A 113 -41.35 35.90 4.21
CA GLY A 113 -40.89 36.01 5.59
C GLY A 113 -39.43 36.49 5.72
N ALA A 114 -39.05 36.91 6.93
CA ALA A 114 -37.71 37.46 7.19
C ALA A 114 -36.60 36.43 6.91
N PRO A 115 -35.48 36.81 6.24
CA PRO A 115 -35.06 38.18 5.93
C PRO A 115 -35.56 38.73 4.59
N TYR A 116 -36.39 37.98 3.86
CA TYR A 116 -36.86 38.36 2.53
C TYR A 116 -38.13 39.22 2.64
N SER A 117 -38.10 40.41 2.06
CA SER A 117 -39.28 41.28 1.98
C SER A 117 -40.29 40.76 0.95
N VAL A 118 -41.52 41.29 1.01
CA VAL A 118 -42.56 41.10 -0.01
C VAL A 118 -42.00 41.41 -1.41
N ARG A 119 -42.27 40.55 -2.38
CA ARG A 119 -41.86 40.71 -3.78
C ARG A 119 -43.02 40.51 -4.74
N GLU A 120 -42.90 41.14 -5.91
CA GLU A 120 -43.93 41.12 -6.95
C GLU A 120 -43.59 40.13 -8.06
N PHE A 121 -44.59 39.35 -8.46
CA PHE A 121 -44.51 38.33 -9.50
C PHE A 121 -45.70 38.44 -10.45
N ALA A 122 -45.51 38.08 -11.71
CA ALA A 122 -46.58 38.12 -12.71
C ALA A 122 -47.51 36.89 -12.59
N ALA A 123 -48.81 37.10 -12.67
CA ALA A 123 -49.84 36.07 -12.72
C ALA A 123 -50.78 36.36 -13.90
N ASP A 124 -51.57 35.37 -14.32
CA ASP A 124 -52.46 35.47 -15.49
C ASP A 124 -51.75 35.91 -16.79
N PHE A 125 -50.45 35.65 -16.91
CA PHE A 125 -49.66 36.05 -18.07
C PHE A 125 -49.88 35.07 -19.23
N SER A 126 -50.78 35.42 -20.15
CA SER A 126 -51.24 34.53 -21.23
C SER A 126 -50.24 34.28 -22.36
N TYR A 127 -49.07 34.92 -22.35
CA TYR A 127 -48.03 34.73 -23.37
C TYR A 127 -47.03 33.65 -22.95
N ALA A 128 -46.34 33.06 -23.92
CA ALA A 128 -45.29 32.09 -23.67
C ALA A 128 -44.21 32.69 -22.75
N HIS A 129 -44.00 32.08 -21.58
CA HIS A 129 -43.00 32.51 -20.61
C HIS A 129 -42.06 31.33 -20.31
N PRO A 130 -40.73 31.53 -20.24
CA PRO A 130 -39.77 30.48 -19.90
C PRO A 130 -39.95 29.81 -18.52
N LEU A 131 -40.91 30.27 -17.72
CA LEU A 131 -41.24 29.77 -16.38
C LEU A 131 -42.57 29.00 -16.36
N ASN A 132 -43.32 29.00 -17.47
CA ASN A 132 -44.53 28.19 -17.61
C ASN A 132 -44.10 26.78 -18.00
N ILE A 133 -44.49 25.78 -17.20
CA ILE A 133 -44.23 24.37 -17.50
C ILE A 133 -45.32 23.94 -18.47
N GLY A 134 -44.97 23.52 -19.68
CA GLY A 134 -45.92 23.02 -20.68
C GLY A 134 -46.62 21.74 -20.18
N ASP A 135 -47.90 21.61 -20.51
CA ASP A 135 -48.73 20.49 -20.08
C ASP A 135 -48.08 19.15 -20.52
N GLY A 136 -47.63 18.35 -19.54
CA GLY A 136 -47.15 16.99 -19.79
C GLY A 136 -45.70 16.66 -19.42
N SER A 137 -45.06 17.36 -18.47
CA SER A 137 -43.83 16.84 -17.85
C SER A 137 -43.76 17.20 -16.37
N SER A 138 -43.82 16.17 -15.53
CA SER A 138 -43.51 16.24 -14.12
C SER A 138 -42.15 16.93 -13.94
N ALA A 139 -42.09 17.98 -13.14
CA ALA A 139 -40.91 18.80 -12.89
C ALA A 139 -39.87 18.09 -11.99
N ALA A 140 -39.61 16.81 -12.23
CA ALA A 140 -38.65 15.98 -11.50
C ALA A 140 -37.35 15.73 -12.30
N ASP A 141 -37.27 16.05 -13.60
CA ASP A 141 -36.26 15.49 -14.51
C ASP A 141 -35.26 16.47 -15.16
N VAL A 142 -34.94 17.65 -14.59
CA VAL A 142 -33.99 18.60 -15.24
C VAL A 142 -32.77 19.01 -14.39
N GLU A 143 -32.37 18.16 -13.44
CA GLU A 143 -30.97 18.08 -13.03
C GLU A 143 -30.56 16.62 -13.22
N GLU A 144 -29.52 16.35 -14.02
CA GLU A 144 -28.91 15.01 -14.09
C GLU A 144 -28.62 14.56 -12.66
N LYS A 145 -29.43 13.60 -12.16
CA LYS A 145 -29.21 13.02 -10.84
C LYS A 145 -27.92 12.21 -10.94
N VAL A 146 -26.80 12.81 -10.57
CA VAL A 146 -25.54 12.07 -10.38
C VAL A 146 -25.81 10.97 -9.36
N SER A 147 -25.55 9.73 -9.75
CA SER A 147 -25.83 8.57 -8.93
C SER A 147 -24.91 8.52 -7.69
N ALA A 148 -25.34 7.80 -6.64
CA ALA A 148 -24.50 7.60 -5.45
C ALA A 148 -23.15 6.96 -5.80
N ALA A 149 -23.11 6.08 -6.81
CA ALA A 149 -21.90 5.44 -7.29
C ALA A 149 -20.93 6.42 -7.97
N GLU A 150 -21.44 7.37 -8.75
CA GLU A 150 -20.63 8.41 -9.39
C GLU A 150 -20.08 9.39 -8.34
N LEU A 151 -20.90 9.82 -7.37
CA LEU A 151 -20.45 10.65 -6.26
C LEU A 151 -19.38 9.94 -5.43
N TYR A 152 -19.54 8.64 -5.16
CA TYR A 152 -18.52 7.84 -4.49
C TYR A 152 -17.20 7.82 -5.29
N ALA A 153 -17.25 7.53 -6.60
CA ALA A 153 -16.06 7.47 -7.43
C ALA A 153 -15.27 8.79 -7.43
N HIS A 154 -15.97 9.93 -7.43
CA HIS A 154 -15.36 11.26 -7.44
C HIS A 154 -14.89 11.73 -6.05
N HIS A 155 -15.52 11.28 -4.96
CA HIS A 155 -15.31 11.86 -3.62
C HIS A 155 -14.85 10.86 -2.55
N ARG A 156 -14.61 9.58 -2.90
CA ARG A 156 -14.16 8.53 -1.95
C ARG A 156 -12.98 8.93 -1.07
N GLY A 157 -12.03 9.71 -1.60
CA GLY A 157 -10.84 10.15 -0.87
C GLY A 157 -11.14 11.06 0.33
N TRP A 158 -12.28 11.74 0.33
CA TRP A 158 -12.73 12.57 1.46
C TRP A 158 -13.71 11.84 2.37
N ILE A 159 -14.53 10.96 1.82
CA ILE A 159 -15.61 10.28 2.55
C ILE A 159 -15.07 9.13 3.40
N LEU A 160 -14.23 8.25 2.82
CA LEU A 160 -13.76 7.04 3.49
C LEU A 160 -13.02 7.33 4.81
N PRO A 161 -12.03 8.25 4.86
CA PRO A 161 -11.30 8.48 6.11
C PRO A 161 -12.21 8.96 7.25
N LYS A 162 -13.16 9.86 6.94
CA LYS A 162 -14.12 10.40 7.92
C LYS A 162 -15.10 9.36 8.41
N LEU A 163 -15.57 8.49 7.51
CA LEU A 163 -16.49 7.41 7.85
C LEU A 163 -15.79 6.36 8.72
N VAL A 164 -14.57 5.96 8.36
CA VAL A 164 -13.77 5.03 9.17
C VAL A 164 -13.55 5.58 10.57
N GLU A 165 -13.11 6.84 10.69
CA GLU A 165 -12.91 7.49 11.98
C GLU A 165 -14.19 7.49 12.84
N ALA A 166 -15.33 7.87 12.25
CA ALA A 166 -16.60 7.91 12.96
C ALA A 166 -17.07 6.53 13.45
N LEU A 167 -16.94 5.49 12.62
CA LEU A 167 -17.32 4.12 12.98
C LEU A 167 -16.35 3.51 14.00
N GLN A 168 -15.05 3.81 13.93
CA GLN A 168 -14.04 3.30 14.88
C GLN A 168 -14.26 3.83 16.30
N VAL A 169 -14.71 5.08 16.44
CA VAL A 169 -14.99 5.70 17.73
C VAL A 169 -16.25 5.12 18.39
N HIS A 170 -17.20 4.62 17.59
CA HIS A 170 -18.48 4.17 18.11
C HIS A 170 -18.37 2.76 18.74
N PRO A 171 -18.84 2.55 19.99
CA PRO A 171 -18.56 1.34 20.75
C PRO A 171 -19.21 0.08 20.18
N ASP A 172 -20.29 0.21 19.41
CA ASP A 172 -21.07 -0.95 18.93
C ASP A 172 -20.56 -1.56 17.62
N PHE A 173 -19.62 -0.91 16.93
CA PHE A 173 -19.08 -1.42 15.68
C PHE A 173 -17.81 -2.21 15.93
N ALA A 174 -17.72 -3.39 15.34
CA ALA A 174 -16.51 -4.17 15.19
C ALA A 174 -16.00 -3.99 13.76
N HIS A 175 -14.69 -3.85 13.60
CA HIS A 175 -14.05 -3.80 12.30
C HIS A 175 -12.96 -4.86 12.21
N PHE A 176 -12.79 -5.41 11.02
CA PHE A 176 -11.69 -6.28 10.67
C PHE A 176 -11.31 -6.00 9.21
N GLN A 177 -10.08 -5.57 8.98
CA GLN A 177 -9.63 -5.02 7.69
C GLN A 177 -10.59 -3.92 7.19
N ASP A 178 -11.13 -4.06 5.99
CA ASP A 178 -12.09 -3.12 5.37
C ASP A 178 -13.56 -3.47 5.68
N THR A 179 -13.81 -4.50 6.48
CA THR A 179 -15.16 -4.98 6.80
C THR A 179 -15.62 -4.58 8.20
N TRP A 180 -16.94 -4.41 8.32
CA TRP A 180 -17.61 -3.88 9.51
C TRP A 180 -18.84 -4.72 9.86
N LEU A 181 -19.04 -4.96 11.16
CA LEU A 181 -20.20 -5.65 11.70
C LEU A 181 -20.57 -5.06 13.07
N LEU A 182 -21.82 -5.21 13.50
CA LEU A 182 -22.22 -4.87 14.87
C LEU A 182 -21.68 -5.89 15.87
N LYS A 183 -21.13 -5.42 17.00
CA LYS A 183 -20.65 -6.28 18.09
C LYS A 183 -21.73 -7.19 18.65
N GLY A 184 -22.98 -6.71 18.68
CA GLY A 184 -24.13 -7.52 19.10
C GLY A 184 -24.46 -8.71 18.18
N LEU A 185 -23.92 -8.72 16.95
CA LEU A 185 -24.09 -9.82 15.99
C LEU A 185 -22.89 -10.78 15.96
N LEU A 186 -21.84 -10.52 16.74
CA LEU A 186 -20.68 -11.40 16.80
C LEU A 186 -21.04 -12.75 17.43
N VAL A 187 -20.54 -13.82 16.82
CA VAL A 187 -20.63 -15.16 17.41
C VAL A 187 -19.66 -15.23 18.59
N PRO A 188 -20.10 -15.69 19.77
CA PRO A 188 -19.23 -15.77 20.93
C PRO A 188 -18.15 -16.85 20.74
N ILE A 189 -16.89 -16.42 20.75
CA ILE A 189 -15.73 -17.31 20.66
C ILE A 189 -15.02 -17.34 22.02
N ASN A 190 -14.90 -18.54 22.59
CA ASN A 190 -14.30 -18.75 23.90
C ASN A 190 -12.87 -19.31 23.77
N ALA A 191 -12.16 -19.43 24.90
CA ALA A 191 -10.80 -19.97 24.93
C ALA A 191 -10.69 -21.40 24.39
N GLY A 192 -11.73 -22.23 24.54
CA GLY A 192 -11.77 -23.59 23.99
C GLY A 192 -11.74 -23.60 22.47
N HIS A 193 -12.53 -22.74 21.82
CA HIS A 193 -12.48 -22.54 20.37
C HIS A 193 -11.09 -22.10 19.90
N LEU A 194 -10.48 -21.14 20.61
CA LEU A 194 -9.14 -20.67 20.24
C LEU A 194 -8.07 -21.77 20.40
N ASN A 195 -8.19 -22.66 21.40
CA ASN A 195 -7.29 -23.81 21.55
C ASN A 195 -7.46 -24.83 20.42
N ILE A 196 -8.67 -25.03 19.92
CA ILE A 196 -8.94 -25.89 18.76
C ILE A 196 -8.29 -25.27 17.50
N ALA A 197 -8.46 -23.96 17.29
CA ALA A 197 -7.83 -23.25 16.18
C ALA A 197 -6.30 -23.34 16.26
N GLU A 198 -5.72 -23.17 17.45
CA GLU A 198 -4.28 -23.35 17.67
C GLU A 198 -3.83 -24.78 17.30
N ALA A 199 -4.53 -25.80 17.79
CA ALA A 199 -4.20 -27.20 17.50
C ALA A 199 -4.32 -27.51 16.00
N ALA A 200 -5.32 -26.95 15.31
CA ALA A 200 -5.50 -27.12 13.87
C ALA A 200 -4.32 -26.55 13.06
N ILE A 201 -3.84 -25.35 13.42
CA ILE A 201 -2.67 -24.75 12.77
C ILE A 201 -1.39 -25.55 13.10
N ASP A 202 -1.20 -25.93 14.36
CA ASP A 202 -0.01 -26.68 14.80
C ASP A 202 0.10 -28.04 14.09
N TYR A 203 -1.01 -28.77 13.99
CA TYR A 203 -1.08 -30.06 13.30
C TYR A 203 -0.80 -29.93 11.80
N ASN A 204 -1.33 -28.90 11.14
CA ASN A 204 -1.12 -28.68 9.71
C ASN A 204 0.24 -28.03 9.38
N ALA A 205 0.91 -27.43 10.36
CA ALA A 205 2.18 -26.71 10.24
C ALA A 205 2.23 -25.67 9.09
N ARG A 206 1.09 -25.08 8.72
CA ARG A 206 0.95 -24.09 7.63
C ARG A 206 -0.12 -23.05 7.98
N PRO A 207 -0.09 -21.87 7.33
CA PRO A 207 -1.14 -20.87 7.50
C PRO A 207 -2.50 -21.39 7.01
N LEU A 208 -3.57 -21.08 7.74
CA LEU A 208 -4.93 -21.52 7.43
C LEU A 208 -5.89 -20.33 7.37
N PRO A 209 -6.82 -20.29 6.40
CA PRO A 209 -7.89 -19.29 6.41
C PRO A 209 -8.89 -19.60 7.54
N ALA A 210 -9.63 -18.59 8.00
CA ALA A 210 -10.67 -18.76 9.01
C ALA A 210 -11.72 -19.80 8.59
N SER A 211 -12.14 -19.81 7.32
CA SER A 211 -13.05 -20.83 6.77
C SER A 211 -12.56 -22.27 6.90
N ALA A 212 -11.25 -22.53 6.97
CA ALA A 212 -10.71 -23.86 7.24
C ALA A 212 -10.77 -24.20 8.74
N LEU A 213 -10.42 -23.25 9.61
CA LEU A 213 -10.47 -23.41 11.06
C LEU A 213 -11.92 -23.63 11.55
N LEU A 214 -12.88 -22.94 10.93
CA LEU A 214 -14.31 -23.07 11.25
C LEU A 214 -14.85 -24.50 11.08
N LYS A 215 -14.21 -25.35 10.27
CA LYS A 215 -14.67 -26.75 10.08
C LYS A 215 -14.48 -27.61 11.32
N ASP A 216 -13.46 -27.29 12.10
CA ASP A 216 -13.11 -28.01 13.34
C ASP A 216 -13.76 -27.34 14.57
N LEU A 217 -14.26 -26.12 14.40
CA LEU A 217 -14.94 -25.35 15.45
C LEU A 217 -16.45 -25.67 15.41
N ASP A 218 -16.93 -26.35 16.45
CA ASP A 218 -18.36 -26.64 16.62
C ASP A 218 -19.12 -25.38 17.10
N LEU A 219 -19.21 -24.38 16.23
CA LEU A 219 -19.95 -23.14 16.48
C LEU A 219 -21.45 -23.35 16.24
N SER A 220 -22.28 -22.67 17.04
CA SER A 220 -23.73 -22.71 16.87
C SER A 220 -24.14 -22.26 15.46
N SER A 221 -24.90 -23.09 14.75
CA SER A 221 -25.29 -22.92 13.35
C SER A 221 -26.31 -21.81 13.08
N THR A 222 -26.57 -20.92 14.05
CA THR A 222 -27.58 -19.85 13.97
C THR A 222 -27.11 -18.64 13.18
N ALA A 223 -25.79 -18.41 13.08
CA ALA A 223 -25.21 -17.31 12.34
C ALA A 223 -24.80 -17.73 10.91
N SER A 224 -24.86 -16.79 9.97
CA SER A 224 -24.41 -17.02 8.59
C SER A 224 -22.89 -17.30 8.53
N PRO A 225 -22.39 -18.03 7.52
CA PRO A 225 -20.95 -18.31 7.40
C PRO A 225 -20.08 -17.05 7.38
N ALA A 226 -20.54 -15.97 6.74
CA ALA A 226 -19.83 -14.69 6.69
C ALA A 226 -19.68 -14.06 8.08
N VAL A 227 -20.72 -14.14 8.92
CA VAL A 227 -20.67 -13.64 10.31
C VAL A 227 -19.75 -14.50 11.17
N GLN A 228 -19.77 -15.83 10.99
CA GLN A 228 -18.87 -16.73 11.71
C GLN A 228 -17.40 -16.46 11.36
N GLU A 229 -17.10 -16.29 10.07
CA GLU A 229 -15.76 -15.97 9.58
C GLU A 229 -15.28 -14.60 10.07
N PHE A 230 -16.13 -13.57 10.01
CA PHE A 230 -15.83 -12.26 10.57
C PHE A 230 -15.56 -12.34 12.08
N SER A 231 -16.41 -13.05 12.83
CA SER A 231 -16.27 -13.18 14.28
C SER A 231 -14.96 -13.88 14.66
N LEU A 232 -14.59 -14.94 13.92
CA LEU A 232 -13.34 -15.66 14.13
C LEU A 232 -12.13 -14.80 13.79
N ASN A 233 -12.11 -14.15 12.62
CA ASN A 233 -11.04 -13.24 12.23
C ASN A 233 -10.85 -12.12 13.26
N TYR A 234 -11.93 -11.46 13.66
CA TYR A 234 -11.92 -10.42 14.67
C TYR A 234 -11.32 -10.90 16.00
N THR A 235 -11.72 -12.10 16.46
CA THR A 235 -11.22 -12.65 17.73
C THR A 235 -9.75 -13.06 17.63
N LEU A 236 -9.33 -13.68 16.53
CA LEU A 236 -7.94 -14.10 16.32
C LEU A 236 -6.99 -12.90 16.22
N THR A 237 -7.42 -11.76 15.66
CA THR A 237 -6.63 -10.53 15.66
C THR A 237 -6.33 -10.02 17.07
N THR A 238 -7.25 -10.21 18.01
CA THR A 238 -7.08 -9.77 19.40
C THR A 238 -6.28 -10.73 20.27
N ASP A 239 -6.03 -11.97 19.83
CA ASP A 239 -5.28 -12.97 20.58
C ASP A 239 -3.81 -13.02 20.13
N GLU A 240 -2.89 -12.80 21.06
CA GLU A 240 -1.44 -12.65 20.79
C GLU A 240 -0.78 -13.91 20.19
N ARG A 241 -1.39 -15.09 20.37
CA ARG A 241 -0.86 -16.36 19.84
C ARG A 241 -0.91 -16.40 18.32
N PHE A 242 -1.88 -15.71 17.73
CA PHE A 242 -2.15 -15.75 16.31
C PHE A 242 -1.55 -14.54 15.60
N VAL A 243 -1.24 -14.75 14.34
CA VAL A 243 -0.72 -13.71 13.45
C VAL A 243 -1.25 -13.97 12.05
N ASN A 244 -1.70 -12.92 11.38
CA ASN A 244 -2.04 -12.98 9.97
C ASN A 244 -0.75 -12.91 9.15
N VAL A 245 -0.56 -13.91 8.29
CA VAL A 245 0.61 -14.05 7.42
C VAL A 245 0.21 -14.21 5.95
N GLY A 246 -1.03 -13.79 5.64
CA GLY A 246 -1.59 -13.81 4.30
C GLY A 246 -1.15 -12.63 3.44
N PRO A 247 -1.24 -12.77 2.11
CA PRO A 247 -1.01 -11.67 1.19
C PRO A 247 -2.18 -10.68 1.24
N ARG A 248 -1.98 -9.50 0.65
CA ARG A 248 -2.98 -8.44 0.61
C ARG A 248 -4.35 -8.91 0.12
N GLY A 249 -5.38 -8.68 0.93
CA GLY A 249 -6.76 -9.07 0.65
C GLY A 249 -7.06 -10.55 0.95
N GLN A 250 -6.13 -11.30 1.53
CA GLN A 250 -6.34 -12.66 1.95
C GLN A 250 -5.81 -12.88 3.37
N VAL A 251 -6.69 -13.36 4.25
CA VAL A 251 -6.34 -13.63 5.65
C VAL A 251 -5.92 -15.08 5.82
N LEU A 252 -4.70 -15.28 6.32
CA LEU A 252 -4.17 -16.60 6.65
C LEU A 252 -3.57 -16.57 8.04
N TRP A 253 -4.17 -17.32 8.96
CA TRP A 253 -3.74 -17.39 10.35
C TRP A 253 -2.60 -18.37 10.55
N TYR A 254 -1.62 -17.95 11.33
CA TYR A 254 -0.49 -18.76 11.76
C TYR A 254 -0.20 -18.53 13.25
N LEU A 255 0.67 -19.35 13.84
CA LEU A 255 1.05 -19.22 15.23
C LEU A 255 2.35 -18.45 15.38
N ARG A 256 2.34 -17.43 16.23
CA ARG A 256 3.51 -16.58 16.52
C ARG A 256 4.68 -17.40 17.06
N ARG A 257 4.42 -18.39 17.93
CA ARG A 257 5.43 -19.30 18.49
C ARG A 257 6.13 -20.19 17.45
N MET A 258 5.53 -20.38 16.29
CA MET A 258 6.11 -21.18 15.19
C MET A 258 6.90 -20.30 14.21
N MET A 259 6.83 -18.98 14.35
CA MET A 259 7.61 -18.08 13.52
C MET A 259 9.09 -18.21 13.86
N PRO A 260 9.98 -18.15 12.86
CA PRO A 260 11.41 -18.04 13.11
C PRO A 260 11.71 -16.78 13.94
N GLN A 261 12.44 -16.95 15.05
CA GLN A 261 12.88 -15.82 15.89
C GLN A 261 13.67 -14.76 15.11
N ALA A 262 14.35 -15.19 14.04
CA ALA A 262 15.10 -14.30 13.15
C ALA A 262 14.23 -13.25 12.42
N LEU A 263 12.90 -13.35 12.46
CA LEU A 263 11.99 -12.35 11.89
C LEU A 263 11.72 -11.16 12.84
N GLU A 264 11.97 -11.32 14.14
CA GLU A 264 11.72 -10.26 15.14
C GLU A 264 12.65 -9.05 14.95
N GLN A 265 13.83 -9.27 14.36
CA GLN A 265 14.81 -8.21 14.12
C GLN A 265 15.36 -8.33 12.71
N VAL A 266 15.48 -7.18 12.03
CA VAL A 266 16.17 -7.12 10.73
C VAL A 266 17.59 -7.67 10.89
N PRO A 267 17.99 -8.66 10.07
CA PRO A 267 19.35 -9.19 10.10
C PRO A 267 20.37 -8.07 10.08
N ARG A 268 21.36 -8.11 10.98
CA ARG A 268 22.35 -7.04 11.13
C ARG A 268 23.00 -6.62 9.82
N HIS A 269 23.19 -7.57 8.91
CA HIS A 269 23.81 -7.33 7.62
C HIS A 269 22.95 -6.52 6.65
N LEU A 270 21.64 -6.42 6.90
CA LEU A 270 20.67 -5.65 6.11
C LEU A 270 20.26 -4.34 6.79
N GLN A 271 20.76 -4.06 7.99
CA GLN A 271 20.46 -2.79 8.68
C GLN A 271 21.11 -1.63 7.92
N LEU A 272 20.28 -0.77 7.33
CA LEU A 272 20.75 0.32 6.48
C LEU A 272 21.32 1.46 7.33
N PRO A 273 22.49 2.01 6.95
CA PRO A 273 23.01 3.21 7.56
C PRO A 273 22.23 4.44 7.08
N ASP A 274 22.21 5.50 7.89
CA ASP A 274 21.69 6.80 7.48
C ASP A 274 22.69 7.50 6.54
N LEU A 275 22.65 7.12 5.27
CA LEU A 275 23.50 7.65 4.20
C LEU A 275 22.62 7.98 2.99
N SER A 276 22.45 9.27 2.72
CA SER A 276 21.78 9.74 1.51
C SER A 276 22.76 9.92 0.36
N PHE A 277 22.25 9.87 -0.87
CA PHE A 277 23.03 10.22 -2.05
C PHE A 277 22.18 10.95 -3.09
N ASP A 278 22.84 11.62 -4.04
CA ASP A 278 22.19 12.38 -5.11
C ASP A 278 22.51 11.73 -6.47
N LEU A 279 21.48 11.16 -7.10
CA LEU A 279 21.58 10.50 -8.41
C LEU A 279 22.12 11.43 -9.50
N ASN A 280 21.88 12.75 -9.39
CA ASN A 280 22.32 13.70 -10.41
C ASN A 280 23.84 13.89 -10.44
N GLN A 281 24.52 13.57 -9.34
CA GLN A 281 25.98 13.66 -9.23
C GLN A 281 26.68 12.45 -9.88
N LEU A 282 25.94 11.39 -10.17
CA LEU A 282 26.49 10.18 -10.79
C LEU A 282 26.47 10.32 -12.31
N ASP A 283 27.53 9.88 -12.97
CA ASP A 283 27.61 9.78 -14.43
C ASP A 283 26.75 8.61 -14.97
N SER A 284 26.72 8.46 -16.30
CA SER A 284 25.93 7.40 -16.96
C SER A 284 26.41 5.99 -16.58
N ASP A 285 27.71 5.79 -16.41
CA ASP A 285 28.30 4.49 -16.11
C ASP A 285 27.91 4.05 -14.70
N LEU A 286 28.05 4.93 -13.70
CA LEU A 286 27.67 4.65 -12.32
C LEU A 286 26.15 4.45 -12.16
N ARG A 287 25.32 5.20 -12.91
CA ARG A 287 23.87 4.98 -12.93
C ARG A 287 23.49 3.62 -13.52
N HIS A 288 24.17 3.18 -14.58
CA HIS A 288 23.98 1.85 -15.13
C HIS A 288 24.36 0.78 -14.11
N LEU A 289 25.48 0.96 -13.41
CA LEU A 289 25.92 0.04 -12.36
C LEU A 289 24.96 -0.02 -11.17
N LEU A 290 24.29 1.09 -10.80
CA LEU A 290 23.24 1.06 -9.77
C LEU A 290 22.09 0.13 -10.15
N VAL A 291 21.62 0.23 -11.40
CA VAL A 291 20.55 -0.63 -11.94
C VAL A 291 21.00 -2.09 -12.06
N GLU A 292 22.28 -2.32 -12.37
CA GLU A 292 22.84 -3.66 -12.49
C GLU A 292 23.05 -4.35 -11.14
N ILE A 293 23.52 -3.62 -10.12
CA ILE A 293 23.67 -4.15 -8.75
C ILE A 293 22.29 -4.45 -8.16
N ASP A 294 21.29 -3.61 -8.44
CA ASP A 294 19.89 -3.83 -8.03
C ASP A 294 19.75 -4.09 -6.52
N ASP A 295 20.36 -3.21 -5.71
CA ASP A 295 20.37 -3.33 -4.26
C ASP A 295 19.05 -2.81 -3.64
N GLU A 296 18.51 -3.54 -2.66
CA GLU A 296 17.20 -3.31 -2.02
C GLU A 296 17.09 -1.99 -1.24
N ALA A 297 18.23 -1.38 -0.91
CA ALA A 297 18.27 -0.07 -0.26
C ALA A 297 18.15 1.09 -1.23
N THR A 298 18.27 0.83 -2.54
CA THR A 298 18.08 1.86 -3.55
C THR A 298 16.59 1.98 -3.83
N ASP A 299 16.03 3.17 -3.61
CA ASP A 299 14.64 3.43 -3.99
C ASP A 299 14.49 3.20 -5.50
N TYR A 300 13.70 2.20 -5.87
CA TYR A 300 13.54 1.84 -7.26
C TYR A 300 12.59 2.78 -8.00
N SER A 301 11.80 3.61 -7.30
CA SER A 301 10.93 4.61 -7.93
C SER A 301 11.73 5.71 -8.64
N VAL A 302 12.98 5.93 -8.22
CA VAL A 302 13.91 6.89 -8.84
C VAL A 302 14.82 6.24 -9.90
N LEU A 303 14.83 4.92 -10.00
CA LEU A 303 15.57 4.19 -11.02
C LEU A 303 14.68 3.91 -12.24
N PRO A 304 15.17 4.11 -13.48
CA PRO A 304 14.42 3.79 -14.69
C PRO A 304 14.47 2.28 -14.97
N VAL A 305 14.00 1.45 -14.03
CA VAL A 305 13.92 0.01 -14.24
C VAL A 305 12.64 -0.28 -15.01
N PRO A 306 12.72 -0.83 -16.24
CA PRO A 306 11.51 -1.22 -16.96
C PRO A 306 10.79 -2.31 -16.16
N PRO A 307 9.45 -2.28 -16.07
CA PRO A 307 8.70 -3.30 -15.37
C PRO A 307 9.07 -4.68 -15.94
N THR A 308 9.42 -5.62 -15.06
CA THR A 308 9.76 -6.98 -15.48
C THR A 308 8.47 -7.66 -15.95
N VAL A 309 8.31 -7.79 -17.27
CA VAL A 309 7.17 -8.50 -17.91
C VAL A 309 7.47 -10.02 -18.03
N SER A 310 8.64 -10.46 -17.58
CA SER A 310 9.06 -11.86 -17.65
C SER A 310 8.57 -12.66 -16.45
N ASP A 311 8.24 -13.93 -16.69
CA ASP A 311 7.98 -14.92 -15.65
C ASP A 311 9.26 -15.40 -14.93
N GLU A 312 10.43 -14.89 -15.34
CA GLU A 312 11.72 -15.19 -14.71
C GLU A 312 12.51 -13.92 -14.40
N ALA A 313 13.16 -13.90 -13.24
CA ALA A 313 14.08 -12.82 -12.85
C ALA A 313 15.36 -13.41 -12.28
N THR A 314 16.51 -12.99 -12.83
CA THR A 314 17.83 -13.37 -12.29
C THR A 314 18.44 -12.21 -11.52
N LEU A 315 18.93 -12.49 -10.32
CA LEU A 315 19.65 -11.55 -9.47
C LEU A 315 21.04 -12.09 -9.12
N VAL A 316 21.91 -11.19 -8.68
CA VAL A 316 23.23 -11.53 -8.15
C VAL A 316 23.16 -11.58 -6.63
N LEU A 317 23.51 -12.70 -6.02
CA LEU A 317 23.51 -12.88 -4.57
C LEU A 317 24.57 -11.99 -3.92
N SER A 318 24.16 -10.89 -3.29
CA SER A 318 25.06 -9.99 -2.57
C SER A 318 25.57 -10.64 -1.27
N TRP A 319 26.68 -10.13 -0.76
CA TRP A 319 27.27 -10.65 0.48
C TRP A 319 26.31 -10.55 1.69
N PRO A 320 25.62 -9.41 1.94
CA PRO A 320 24.68 -9.30 3.05
C PRO A 320 23.57 -10.35 3.00
N HIS A 321 22.99 -10.58 1.82
CA HIS A 321 21.92 -11.54 1.61
C HIS A 321 22.39 -12.98 1.74
N ARG A 322 23.57 -13.31 1.22
CA ARG A 322 24.20 -14.62 1.44
C ARG A 322 24.39 -14.89 2.93
N ARG A 323 24.94 -13.92 3.67
CA ARG A 323 25.25 -14.07 5.11
C ARG A 323 23.98 -14.21 5.94
N ALA A 324 22.93 -13.46 5.60
CA ALA A 324 21.64 -13.50 6.29
C ALA A 324 20.72 -14.65 5.84
N GLY A 325 21.03 -15.35 4.75
CA GLY A 325 20.16 -16.38 4.18
C GLY A 325 18.84 -15.80 3.65
N THR A 326 18.91 -14.63 3.03
CA THR A 326 17.77 -13.85 2.55
C THR A 326 17.91 -13.52 1.06
N LEU A 327 16.85 -13.04 0.45
CA LEU A 327 16.80 -12.59 -0.94
C LEU A 327 16.25 -11.15 -1.00
N PRO A 328 16.85 -10.23 -1.78
CA PRO A 328 16.39 -8.85 -1.88
C PRO A 328 15.07 -8.70 -2.64
N ILE A 329 14.19 -7.83 -2.15
CA ILE A 329 13.03 -7.34 -2.88
C ILE A 329 13.44 -6.03 -3.57
N THR A 330 13.63 -6.09 -4.88
CA THR A 330 14.10 -5.00 -5.73
C THR A 330 13.02 -4.66 -6.76
N ALA A 331 13.23 -3.66 -7.63
CA ALA A 331 12.29 -3.43 -8.73
C ALA A 331 12.09 -4.67 -9.63
N ARG A 332 13.14 -5.49 -9.79
CA ARG A 332 13.10 -6.68 -10.63
C ARG A 332 12.37 -7.84 -9.96
N THR A 333 12.54 -8.00 -8.65
CA THR A 333 12.01 -9.16 -7.91
C THR A 333 10.68 -8.87 -7.19
N ALA A 334 10.34 -7.60 -6.91
CA ALA A 334 9.08 -7.22 -6.28
C ALA A 334 7.82 -7.81 -6.94
N PRO A 335 7.70 -7.87 -8.28
CA PRO A 335 6.54 -8.47 -8.93
C PRO A 335 6.34 -9.97 -8.66
N PHE A 336 7.33 -10.67 -8.11
CA PHE A 336 7.28 -12.08 -7.76
C PHE A 336 6.74 -12.31 -6.36
N PHE A 337 6.82 -11.31 -5.48
CA PHE A 337 6.45 -11.44 -4.08
C PHE A 337 5.09 -10.80 -3.80
N PRO A 338 4.22 -11.46 -3.02
CA PRO A 338 2.98 -10.86 -2.57
C PRO A 338 3.26 -9.67 -1.65
N GLN A 339 2.39 -8.66 -1.71
CA GLN A 339 2.39 -7.58 -0.73
C GLN A 339 1.73 -8.06 0.57
N PRO A 340 2.32 -7.81 1.75
CA PRO A 340 1.65 -8.07 3.03
C PRO A 340 0.54 -7.05 3.30
N ASP A 341 -0.55 -7.48 3.95
CA ASP A 341 -1.47 -6.57 4.66
C ASP A 341 -0.87 -6.12 6.00
N ASP A 342 -0.19 -7.04 6.69
CA ASP A 342 0.46 -6.82 7.99
C ASP A 342 2.00 -6.79 7.84
N GLU A 343 2.73 -7.43 8.75
CA GLU A 343 4.20 -7.35 8.83
C GLU A 343 4.90 -8.40 7.94
N TYR A 344 4.29 -9.58 7.77
CA TYR A 344 4.91 -10.73 7.12
C TYR A 344 3.95 -11.45 6.18
N VAL A 345 4.46 -11.98 5.06
CA VAL A 345 3.73 -13.00 4.26
C VAL A 345 4.49 -14.30 4.27
N ARG A 346 3.79 -15.40 4.56
CA ARG A 346 4.37 -16.74 4.47
C ARG A 346 4.26 -17.27 3.04
N ILE A 347 5.40 -17.61 2.43
CA ILE A 347 5.47 -18.16 1.07
C ILE A 347 6.23 -19.49 1.03
N THR A 348 6.08 -20.28 -0.03
CA THR A 348 6.86 -21.50 -0.22
C THR A 348 7.78 -21.35 -1.40
N PHE A 349 9.09 -21.47 -1.16
CA PHE A 349 10.04 -21.66 -2.24
C PHE A 349 10.04 -23.13 -2.68
N VAL A 350 10.16 -23.38 -3.97
CA VAL A 350 10.34 -24.71 -4.53
C VAL A 350 11.66 -24.72 -5.29
N ASP A 351 12.60 -25.54 -4.86
CA ASP A 351 13.85 -25.71 -5.60
C ASP A 351 13.54 -26.43 -6.92
N ARG A 352 13.72 -25.74 -8.05
CA ARG A 352 13.38 -26.25 -9.37
C ARG A 352 14.17 -27.52 -9.74
N GLN A 353 15.34 -27.75 -9.14
CA GLN A 353 16.16 -28.93 -9.43
C GLN A 353 15.73 -30.16 -8.64
N SER A 354 15.37 -29.99 -7.36
CA SER A 354 15.09 -31.09 -6.45
C SER A 354 13.59 -31.30 -6.15
N GLY A 355 12.76 -30.29 -6.41
CA GLY A 355 11.36 -30.23 -5.97
C GLY A 355 11.18 -29.98 -4.48
N GLU A 356 12.27 -29.71 -3.75
CA GLU A 356 12.21 -29.46 -2.31
C GLU A 356 11.43 -28.18 -2.00
N ARG A 357 10.53 -28.26 -1.02
CA ARG A 357 9.72 -27.13 -0.55
C ARG A 357 10.39 -26.49 0.65
N ILE A 358 10.75 -25.22 0.52
CA ILE A 358 11.50 -24.46 1.52
C ILE A 358 10.60 -23.34 2.06
N PRO A 359 10.47 -23.21 3.39
CA PRO A 359 9.66 -22.16 3.97
C PRO A 359 10.32 -20.77 3.78
N GLY A 360 9.64 -19.84 3.10
CA GLY A 360 10.04 -18.43 2.99
C GLY A 360 9.11 -17.47 3.74
N TRP A 361 9.65 -16.31 4.10
CA TRP A 361 8.94 -15.22 4.77
C TRP A 361 9.25 -13.88 4.12
N VAL A 362 8.26 -13.25 3.51
CA VAL A 362 8.37 -11.92 2.91
C VAL A 362 8.27 -10.87 4.01
N VAL A 363 9.30 -10.03 4.14
CA VAL A 363 9.36 -8.93 5.11
C VAL A 363 9.25 -7.61 4.35
N GLY A 364 8.02 -7.25 3.97
CA GLY A 364 7.75 -6.15 3.04
C GLY A 364 8.29 -4.81 3.52
N LYS A 365 8.21 -4.50 4.82
CA LYS A 365 8.71 -3.26 5.42
C LYS A 365 10.21 -3.02 5.21
N HIS A 366 10.98 -4.09 5.03
CA HIS A 366 12.44 -4.05 4.92
C HIS A 366 12.96 -4.59 3.60
N ASN A 367 12.09 -4.82 2.61
CA ASN A 367 12.44 -5.23 1.25
C ASN A 367 13.33 -6.49 1.16
N TYR A 368 13.05 -7.52 1.97
CA TYR A 368 13.74 -8.81 1.84
C TYR A 368 12.83 -10.01 2.11
N VAL A 369 13.29 -11.19 1.68
CA VAL A 369 12.64 -12.46 1.93
C VAL A 369 13.60 -13.39 2.68
N TRP A 370 13.16 -13.95 3.81
CA TRP A 370 13.96 -14.83 4.67
C TRP A 370 13.67 -16.31 4.40
N GLY A 371 14.67 -17.18 4.60
CA GLY A 371 14.49 -18.64 4.63
C GLY A 371 15.41 -19.46 3.73
N LEU A 372 16.45 -18.86 3.14
CA LEU A 372 17.30 -19.51 2.14
C LEU A 372 18.71 -19.88 2.65
N ALA A 373 19.01 -19.67 3.94
CA ALA A 373 20.32 -19.96 4.53
C ALA A 373 20.79 -21.41 4.27
N ASP A 374 19.95 -22.38 4.62
CA ASP A 374 20.27 -23.81 4.46
C ASP A 374 20.39 -24.20 2.99
N TRP A 375 19.55 -23.60 2.13
CA TRP A 375 19.59 -23.82 0.68
C TRP A 375 20.91 -23.30 0.08
N TYR A 376 21.37 -22.11 0.49
CA TYR A 376 22.68 -21.57 0.09
C TYR A 376 23.83 -22.46 0.55
N ALA A 377 23.80 -22.91 1.81
CA ALA A 377 24.84 -23.76 2.37
C ALA A 377 24.93 -25.12 1.65
N ARG A 378 23.78 -25.77 1.41
CA ARG A 378 23.69 -27.07 0.76
C ARG A 378 24.24 -27.05 -0.67
N HIS A 379 23.92 -26.01 -1.43
CA HIS A 379 24.40 -25.82 -2.81
C HIS A 379 25.77 -25.11 -2.90
N GLN A 380 26.38 -24.78 -1.76
CA GLN A 380 27.66 -24.08 -1.65
C GLN A 380 27.69 -22.75 -2.43
N LEU A 381 26.59 -21.99 -2.38
CA LEU A 381 26.51 -20.72 -3.11
C LEU A 381 27.48 -19.69 -2.53
N VAL A 382 28.19 -19.02 -3.43
CA VAL A 382 29.15 -17.96 -3.12
C VAL A 382 28.52 -16.59 -3.29
N THR A 383 29.13 -15.56 -2.69
CA THR A 383 28.79 -14.18 -3.01
C THR A 383 29.01 -13.96 -4.50
N GLY A 384 28.08 -13.30 -5.18
CA GLY A 384 28.07 -13.13 -6.62
C GLY A 384 27.34 -14.24 -7.39
N ALA A 385 26.85 -15.30 -6.74
CA ALA A 385 26.11 -16.37 -7.42
C ALA A 385 24.84 -15.84 -8.10
N TYR A 386 24.51 -16.38 -9.28
CA TYR A 386 23.24 -16.07 -9.94
C TYR A 386 22.11 -16.93 -9.38
N ILE A 387 21.06 -16.26 -8.89
CA ILE A 387 19.81 -16.90 -8.44
C ILE A 387 18.70 -16.46 -9.37
N THR A 388 17.90 -17.41 -9.85
CA THR A 388 16.75 -17.13 -10.71
C THR A 388 15.45 -17.47 -9.97
N LEU A 389 14.54 -16.51 -9.95
CA LEU A 389 13.15 -16.67 -9.50
C LEU A 389 12.29 -17.01 -10.70
N HIS A 390 11.35 -17.93 -10.52
CA HIS A 390 10.35 -18.30 -11.52
C HIS A 390 8.96 -18.19 -10.91
N ARG A 391 8.06 -17.52 -11.64
CA ARG A 391 6.66 -17.38 -11.24
C ARG A 391 5.97 -18.73 -11.34
N THR A 392 5.07 -19.00 -10.40
CA THR A 392 4.17 -20.16 -10.47
C THR A 392 2.72 -19.69 -10.56
N ASP A 393 1.80 -20.61 -10.80
CA ASP A 393 0.35 -20.32 -10.81
C ASP A 393 -0.17 -19.86 -9.44
N SER A 394 0.56 -20.15 -8.35
CA SER A 394 0.18 -19.78 -7.00
C SER A 394 1.00 -18.58 -6.51
N PRO A 395 0.38 -17.46 -6.10
CA PRO A 395 1.11 -16.26 -5.65
C PRO A 395 1.91 -16.48 -4.34
N LEU A 396 1.61 -17.55 -3.59
CA LEU A 396 2.31 -17.93 -2.37
C LEU A 396 3.35 -19.03 -2.60
N THR A 397 3.56 -19.45 -3.84
CA THR A 397 4.57 -20.45 -4.21
C THR A 397 5.47 -19.89 -5.30
N LEU A 398 6.77 -19.99 -5.10
CA LEU A 398 7.78 -19.45 -6.01
C LEU A 398 8.82 -20.51 -6.28
N GLU A 399 9.18 -20.68 -7.54
CA GLU A 399 10.29 -21.56 -7.90
C GLU A 399 11.61 -20.79 -7.84
N ILE A 400 12.62 -21.42 -7.25
CA ILE A 400 13.98 -20.87 -7.17
C ILE A 400 14.96 -21.82 -7.84
N SER A 401 15.94 -21.24 -8.53
CA SER A 401 17.01 -22.01 -9.13
C SER A 401 18.34 -21.24 -9.10
N TYR A 402 19.41 -21.97 -9.35
CA TYR A 402 20.74 -21.43 -9.59
C TYR A 402 21.35 -22.18 -10.77
N ARG A 403 22.49 -21.69 -11.27
CA ARG A 403 23.19 -22.31 -12.41
C ARG A 403 24.40 -23.11 -11.93
N PRO A 404 24.30 -24.44 -11.75
CA PRO A 404 25.42 -25.24 -11.29
C PRO A 404 26.53 -25.33 -12.34
N VAL A 405 27.77 -25.44 -11.87
CA VAL A 405 28.94 -25.73 -12.71
C VAL A 405 29.73 -26.88 -12.09
N ARG A 406 30.55 -27.55 -12.90
CA ARG A 406 31.46 -28.57 -12.37
C ARG A 406 32.37 -27.94 -11.30
N PRO A 407 32.46 -28.52 -10.08
CA PRO A 407 33.29 -27.96 -9.01
C PRO A 407 34.72 -27.72 -9.47
N LYS A 408 35.18 -26.47 -9.32
CA LYS A 408 36.53 -26.04 -9.67
C LYS A 408 37.09 -25.10 -8.62
N ARG A 409 38.41 -25.07 -8.47
CA ARG A 409 39.10 -24.11 -7.59
C ARG A 409 39.52 -22.90 -8.39
N GLU A 410 39.04 -21.73 -8.00
CA GLU A 410 39.35 -20.47 -8.66
C GLU A 410 39.98 -19.46 -7.69
N TRP A 411 40.83 -18.60 -8.22
CA TRP A 411 41.45 -17.54 -7.44
C TRP A 411 40.44 -16.39 -7.27
N VAL A 412 40.03 -16.18 -6.03
CA VAL A 412 39.02 -15.18 -5.65
C VAL A 412 39.63 -14.21 -4.66
N ARG A 413 39.27 -12.94 -4.81
CA ARG A 413 39.61 -11.86 -3.88
C ARG A 413 38.91 -12.15 -2.56
N SER A 414 39.68 -12.47 -1.53
CA SER A 414 39.16 -12.91 -0.25
C SER A 414 39.55 -11.94 0.85
N VAL A 415 38.60 -11.67 1.75
CA VAL A 415 38.82 -10.85 2.92
C VAL A 415 39.60 -11.64 3.97
N VAL A 416 40.69 -11.04 4.45
CA VAL A 416 41.53 -11.58 5.53
C VAL A 416 41.65 -10.52 6.63
N VAL A 417 41.28 -10.88 7.85
CA VAL A 417 41.42 -10.00 9.02
C VAL A 417 42.77 -10.25 9.68
N GLN A 418 43.67 -9.26 9.64
CA GLN A 418 45.01 -9.34 10.24
C GLN A 418 45.21 -8.19 11.22
N GLY A 419 45.47 -8.51 12.49
CA GLY A 419 45.74 -7.50 13.54
C GLY A 419 44.61 -6.48 13.72
N GLY A 420 43.34 -6.91 13.57
CA GLY A 420 42.17 -6.03 13.65
C GLY A 420 41.96 -5.11 12.42
N ARG A 421 42.76 -5.28 11.36
CA ARG A 421 42.61 -4.56 10.09
C ARG A 421 42.16 -5.51 8.99
N LEU A 422 41.38 -4.97 8.07
CA LEU A 422 41.00 -5.68 6.87
C LEU A 422 42.10 -5.58 5.82
N THR A 423 42.45 -6.73 5.25
CA THR A 423 43.33 -6.90 4.09
C THR A 423 42.66 -7.79 3.05
N PHE A 424 43.10 -7.72 1.80
CA PHE A 424 42.63 -8.62 0.74
C PHE A 424 43.77 -9.48 0.21
N GLN A 425 43.47 -10.74 -0.07
CA GLN A 425 44.39 -11.69 -0.71
C GLN A 425 43.67 -12.53 -1.75
N ASN A 426 44.40 -12.97 -2.77
CA ASN A 426 43.87 -13.94 -3.73
C ASN A 426 43.97 -15.33 -3.11
N MET A 427 42.83 -16.00 -2.93
CA MET A 427 42.76 -17.34 -2.36
C MET A 427 42.00 -18.28 -3.28
N ARG A 428 42.34 -19.57 -3.22
CA ARG A 428 41.62 -20.59 -4.00
C ARG A 428 40.31 -20.97 -3.30
N LEU A 429 39.19 -20.52 -3.84
CA LEU A 429 37.86 -20.90 -3.39
C LEU A 429 37.29 -22.00 -4.30
N GLN A 430 36.53 -22.93 -3.72
CA GLN A 430 35.77 -23.91 -4.49
C GLN A 430 34.48 -23.26 -5.02
N ILE A 431 34.28 -23.30 -6.33
CA ILE A 431 33.11 -22.74 -7.02
C ILE A 431 32.26 -23.89 -7.56
N THR A 432 30.96 -23.86 -7.23
CA THR A 432 29.95 -24.86 -7.65
C THR A 432 28.84 -24.27 -8.52
N CYS A 433 28.78 -22.95 -8.70
CA CYS A 433 27.76 -22.27 -9.50
C CYS A 433 28.36 -21.17 -10.40
N GLN A 434 27.61 -20.73 -11.41
CA GLN A 434 27.93 -19.49 -12.13
C GLN A 434 27.78 -18.30 -11.18
N TYR A 435 28.64 -17.30 -11.38
CA TYR A 435 28.70 -16.11 -10.56
C TYR A 435 29.16 -14.90 -11.36
N ASP A 436 28.95 -13.72 -10.81
CA ASP A 436 29.42 -12.45 -11.32
C ASP A 436 30.86 -12.16 -10.85
N GLU A 437 31.81 -12.09 -11.79
CA GLU A 437 33.24 -11.94 -11.52
C GLU A 437 33.62 -10.64 -10.77
N LEU A 438 32.77 -9.62 -10.89
CA LEU A 438 32.98 -8.33 -10.24
C LEU A 438 32.37 -8.31 -8.84
N MET A 439 31.39 -9.17 -8.54
CA MET A 439 30.72 -9.24 -7.24
C MET A 439 31.29 -10.33 -6.33
N ILE A 440 32.00 -11.33 -6.87
CA ILE A 440 32.53 -12.42 -6.06
C ILE A 440 33.56 -11.92 -5.03
N VAL A 441 33.32 -12.27 -3.77
CA VAL A 441 34.24 -12.03 -2.66
C VAL A 441 34.24 -13.26 -1.75
N GLY A 442 35.44 -13.76 -1.45
CA GLY A 442 35.65 -14.87 -0.53
C GLY A 442 35.90 -14.42 0.91
N GLU A 443 35.79 -15.37 1.83
CA GLU A 443 36.13 -15.17 3.24
C GLU A 443 37.06 -16.31 3.68
N ASP A 444 38.20 -15.97 4.27
CA ASP A 444 39.08 -16.99 4.84
C ASP A 444 38.56 -17.49 6.20
N ASN A 445 38.21 -16.54 7.07
CA ASN A 445 37.70 -16.83 8.41
C ASN A 445 36.41 -16.03 8.66
N PRO A 446 35.23 -16.64 8.43
CA PRO A 446 33.94 -15.97 8.64
C PRO A 446 33.74 -15.45 10.06
N ALA A 447 34.24 -16.14 11.08
CA ALA A 447 34.13 -15.71 12.48
C ALA A 447 34.94 -14.44 12.77
N ALA A 448 36.12 -14.30 12.15
CA ALA A 448 36.93 -13.09 12.26
C ALA A 448 36.28 -11.89 11.53
N VAL A 449 35.63 -12.15 10.38
CA VAL A 449 34.84 -11.14 9.65
C VAL A 449 33.64 -10.69 10.48
N ASP A 450 32.92 -11.62 11.12
CA ASP A 450 31.81 -11.30 12.01
C ASP A 450 32.25 -10.45 13.21
N ALA A 451 33.39 -10.76 13.83
CA ALA A 451 33.93 -9.97 14.93
C ALA A 451 34.32 -8.55 14.49
N LEU A 452 34.85 -8.40 13.27
CA LEU A 452 35.15 -7.08 12.70
C LEU A 452 33.87 -6.26 12.47
N TRP A 453 32.78 -6.91 12.06
CA TRP A 453 31.46 -6.31 11.94
C TRP A 453 30.91 -5.77 13.27
N GLU A 454 31.23 -6.41 14.39
CA GLU A 454 30.84 -5.95 15.72
C GLU A 454 31.57 -4.68 16.15
N ASP A 455 32.88 -4.58 15.85
CA ASP A 455 33.71 -3.39 16.14
C ASP A 455 33.44 -2.20 15.18
N ALA A 456 33.04 -2.50 13.94
CA ALA A 456 32.67 -1.51 12.93
C ALA A 456 31.37 -0.74 13.22
N ARG A 457 30.63 -1.07 14.29
CA ARG A 457 29.53 -0.25 14.84
C ARG A 457 30.00 1.11 15.38
N SER A 458 31.30 1.30 15.58
CA SER A 458 31.87 2.64 15.80
C SER A 458 31.73 3.47 14.52
N SER A 459 31.24 4.70 14.67
CA SER A 459 30.90 5.71 13.67
C SER A 459 32.03 6.13 12.70
N LYS A 460 32.74 5.18 12.10
CA LYS A 460 33.81 5.45 11.13
C LYS A 460 33.17 6.07 9.89
N PRO A 461 33.62 7.24 9.43
CA PRO A 461 33.12 7.83 8.21
C PRO A 461 33.32 6.87 7.02
N LEU A 462 32.44 6.94 6.02
CA LEU A 462 32.48 6.04 4.86
C LEU A 462 33.79 6.19 4.06
N LEU A 463 34.25 7.42 3.86
CA LEU A 463 35.42 7.72 3.03
C LEU A 463 36.73 7.03 3.51
N PRO A 464 37.15 7.11 4.79
CA PRO A 464 38.31 6.35 5.29
C PRO A 464 38.21 4.84 5.04
N LEU A 465 37.03 4.26 5.22
CA LEU A 465 36.79 2.85 4.95
C LEU A 465 36.95 2.54 3.46
N LEU A 466 36.35 3.36 2.59
CA LEU A 466 36.47 3.23 1.13
C LEU A 466 37.93 3.31 0.68
N ARG A 467 38.69 4.28 1.22
CA ARG A 467 40.13 4.41 0.92
C ARG A 467 40.90 3.17 1.30
N GLN A 468 40.68 2.63 2.51
CA GLN A 468 41.33 1.41 2.98
C GLN A 468 41.02 0.22 2.07
N VAL A 469 39.73 -0.01 1.77
CA VAL A 469 39.29 -1.14 0.95
C VAL A 469 39.80 -1.00 -0.48
N ALA A 470 39.69 0.19 -1.09
CA ALA A 470 40.14 0.44 -2.45
C ALA A 470 41.65 0.21 -2.61
N LEU A 471 42.47 0.71 -1.68
CA LEU A 471 43.92 0.53 -1.70
C LEU A 471 44.33 -0.95 -1.64
N GLU A 472 43.71 -1.73 -0.76
CA GLU A 472 44.00 -3.16 -0.63
C GLU A 472 43.55 -3.95 -1.86
N LEU A 473 42.43 -3.59 -2.49
CA LEU A 473 41.97 -4.21 -3.74
C LEU A 473 42.86 -3.85 -4.94
N ILE A 474 43.28 -2.59 -5.05
CA ILE A 474 44.19 -2.09 -6.09
C ILE A 474 45.54 -2.81 -6.01
N LYS A 475 46.07 -3.01 -4.79
CA LYS A 475 47.34 -3.70 -4.55
C LYS A 475 47.38 -5.14 -5.09
N ILE A 476 46.25 -5.86 -5.03
CA ILE A 476 46.17 -7.25 -5.50
C ILE A 476 45.72 -7.37 -6.97
N ASN A 477 45.41 -6.24 -7.62
CA ASN A 477 45.11 -6.19 -9.05
C ASN A 477 46.36 -5.76 -9.84
N PRO A 478 46.88 -6.58 -10.77
CA PRO A 478 48.05 -6.22 -11.59
C PRO A 478 47.92 -4.90 -12.37
N GLN A 479 46.70 -4.48 -12.70
CA GLN A 479 46.45 -3.23 -13.43
C GLN A 479 46.41 -1.99 -12.53
N GLY A 480 46.47 -2.15 -11.20
CA GLY A 480 46.39 -1.04 -10.26
C GLY A 480 45.02 -0.34 -10.24
N THR A 481 43.95 -1.07 -10.58
CA THR A 481 42.58 -0.54 -10.64
C THR A 481 41.61 -1.40 -9.81
N VAL A 482 40.43 -0.86 -9.51
CA VAL A 482 39.32 -1.57 -8.88
C VAL A 482 38.01 -1.19 -9.57
N HIS A 483 37.14 -2.16 -9.81
CA HIS A 483 35.82 -1.90 -10.37
C HIS A 483 34.84 -1.50 -9.25
N ALA A 484 33.91 -0.58 -9.54
CA ALA A 484 32.96 -0.06 -8.55
C ALA A 484 32.07 -1.16 -7.93
N LYS A 485 31.61 -2.16 -8.71
CA LYS A 485 30.90 -3.36 -8.19
C LYS A 485 31.75 -4.17 -7.20
N THR A 486 33.03 -4.35 -7.49
CA THR A 486 33.95 -5.08 -6.61
C THR A 486 34.17 -4.32 -5.31
N LEU A 487 34.31 -2.99 -5.39
CA LEU A 487 34.38 -2.14 -4.22
C LEU A 487 33.08 -2.23 -3.39
N TYR A 488 31.91 -2.16 -4.02
CA TYR A 488 30.62 -2.33 -3.34
C TYR A 488 30.54 -3.68 -2.60
N SER A 489 30.87 -4.79 -3.27
CA SER A 489 30.80 -6.12 -2.66
C SER A 489 31.76 -6.24 -1.47
N ALA A 490 33.00 -5.75 -1.63
CA ALA A 490 34.04 -5.75 -0.61
C ALA A 490 33.69 -4.89 0.62
N VAL A 491 33.13 -3.70 0.41
CA VAL A 491 32.68 -2.82 1.51
C VAL A 491 31.56 -3.49 2.30
N ASN A 492 30.63 -4.14 1.62
CA ASN A 492 29.53 -4.84 2.28
C ASN A 492 29.98 -6.07 3.10
N VAL A 493 31.22 -6.57 2.94
CA VAL A 493 31.80 -7.58 3.84
C VAL A 493 32.18 -7.02 5.21
N VAL A 494 32.24 -5.70 5.37
CA VAL A 494 32.61 -5.05 6.65
C VAL A 494 31.59 -4.09 7.20
N ARG A 495 30.77 -3.52 6.34
CA ARG A 495 29.74 -2.58 6.71
C ARG A 495 28.67 -2.58 5.65
N ARG A 496 27.40 -2.73 6.06
CA ARG A 496 26.28 -2.52 5.14
C ARG A 496 26.35 -1.11 4.56
N CYS A 497 26.49 -1.01 3.25
CA CYS A 497 26.49 0.26 2.53
C CYS A 497 25.82 0.08 1.17
N PRO A 498 24.76 0.84 0.86
CA PRO A 498 24.16 0.85 -0.46
C PRO A 498 25.17 1.33 -1.52
N PRO A 499 24.98 0.98 -2.81
CA PRO A 499 25.92 1.36 -3.87
C PRO A 499 25.93 2.86 -4.14
N GLY A 500 24.79 3.56 -4.00
CA GLY A 500 24.68 5.01 -4.25
C GLY A 500 25.66 5.87 -3.46
N PRO A 501 25.67 5.78 -2.10
CA PRO A 501 26.64 6.49 -1.27
C PRO A 501 28.11 6.14 -1.60
N ILE A 502 28.41 4.89 -1.94
CA ILE A 502 29.77 4.49 -2.35
C ILE A 502 30.17 5.24 -3.62
N PHE A 503 29.30 5.24 -4.63
CA PHE A 503 29.57 5.88 -5.91
C PHE A 503 29.69 7.40 -5.79
N GLN A 504 28.87 8.00 -4.92
CA GLN A 504 28.97 9.43 -4.66
C GLN A 504 30.30 9.82 -4.02
N GLU A 505 30.83 9.02 -3.09
CA GLU A 505 32.17 9.25 -2.51
C GLU A 505 33.29 9.09 -3.56
N LEU A 506 33.15 8.16 -4.51
CA LEU A 506 34.10 8.02 -5.63
C LEU A 506 34.14 9.29 -6.48
N VAL A 507 32.97 9.89 -6.78
CA VAL A 507 32.88 11.10 -7.59
C VAL A 507 33.35 12.35 -6.84
N ARG A 508 33.02 12.47 -5.54
CA ARG A 508 33.28 13.68 -4.76
C ARG A 508 34.74 13.88 -4.35
N ASN A 509 35.53 12.81 -4.31
CA ASN A 509 36.89 12.85 -3.77
C ASN A 509 37.93 12.63 -4.88
N GLU A 510 38.75 13.65 -5.13
CA GLU A 510 39.75 13.66 -6.21
C GLU A 510 40.82 12.55 -6.12
N CYS A 511 41.00 11.94 -4.94
CA CYS A 511 41.87 10.78 -4.76
C CYS A 511 41.40 9.54 -5.51
N PHE A 512 40.12 9.44 -5.87
CA PHE A 512 39.62 8.39 -6.73
C PHE A 512 39.64 8.88 -8.18
N VAL A 513 40.48 8.25 -9.00
CA VAL A 513 40.67 8.66 -10.40
C VAL A 513 39.90 7.69 -11.31
N PRO A 514 38.91 8.16 -12.08
CA PRO A 514 38.16 7.29 -12.99
C PRO A 514 39.02 6.85 -14.18
N MET A 515 38.97 5.57 -14.51
CA MET A 515 39.67 4.95 -15.63
C MET A 515 38.73 4.54 -16.78
N GLY A 516 37.43 4.82 -16.62
CA GLY A 516 36.36 4.44 -17.56
C GLY A 516 35.75 3.07 -17.30
N HIS A 517 34.54 2.83 -17.81
CA HIS A 517 33.81 1.55 -17.70
C HIS A 517 33.69 1.04 -16.25
N GLY A 518 33.45 1.94 -15.30
CA GLY A 518 33.31 1.59 -13.88
C GLY A 518 34.61 1.26 -13.14
N TYR A 519 35.78 1.38 -13.78
CA TYR A 519 37.08 1.19 -13.13
C TYR A 519 37.63 2.49 -12.55
N TRP A 520 38.26 2.37 -11.38
CA TRP A 520 38.85 3.45 -10.62
C TRP A 520 40.26 3.08 -10.17
N THR A 521 41.14 4.06 -10.04
CA THR A 521 42.42 3.92 -9.34
C THR A 521 42.48 4.93 -8.18
N TYR A 522 43.56 4.88 -7.41
CA TYR A 522 43.75 5.73 -6.23
C TYR A 522 45.04 6.53 -6.33
N ASP A 523 44.93 7.86 -6.21
CA ASP A 523 46.06 8.79 -6.15
C ASP A 523 46.16 9.41 -4.75
N ALA A 524 47.14 8.93 -3.98
CA ALA A 524 47.39 9.40 -2.62
C ALA A 524 47.82 10.87 -2.55
N SER A 525 48.29 11.46 -3.66
CA SER A 525 48.68 12.88 -3.69
C SER A 525 47.49 13.84 -3.71
N ARG A 526 46.29 13.33 -4.00
CA ARG A 526 45.02 14.08 -4.08
C ARG A 526 44.07 13.78 -2.91
N ALA A 527 44.57 13.16 -1.84
CA ALA A 527 43.79 12.57 -0.75
C ALA A 527 43.56 13.46 0.46
#